data_AF-A0A821WSZ8-F1
#
_entry.id   AF-A0A821WSZ8-F1
#
_cell.length_a   1.000
_cell.length_b   1.000
_cell.length_c   1.000
_cell.angle_alpha   90.00
_cell.angle_beta   90.00
_cell.angle_gamma   90.00
#
_symmetry.space_group_name_H-M   'P 1'
#
loop_
_entity.id
_entity.type
_entity.pdbx_description
1 polymer ?
#
loop_
_entity_poly.entity_id
_entity_poly.type
_entity_poly.pdbx_seq_one_letter_code
_entity_poly.pdbx_strand_id
1 'polypeptide(L)'
;MPLLSNLLSRDVPQNFYKFQFQVYSGLFFIGLLGFLYLSSPAISRRTYLSENALSPGLVSSDLFLSVEHIRHIMGQLRTGFKNNNISDVIQLMLIENGIEAYKQDVERNSTNKQEENIYGIVRALRLASTESIILVAPLHVRIQTKSQQYKANIFGIAHTLAIGFALHRKPYMSKDIILLFPAAQEYGTRVWLDAYFNNNPYSLPLDAHAGSIQAGLALEFPHEKFYSIDLRHNGINGQLPNLDLINTVVHLCDKNSIATTLYSVYTDLSTNEPFINYILKSTRTLLLNVLTLATGISDGVHGQFLHYRIEMITLFGSLDKHHEYQTSPITMRAFDDVIEGKNPICFLFVFLE
;
A
#
# COMPACT_ATOMS: atom_id res chain seq x y z
N MET A 1 6.44 3.99 -45.33
CA MET A 1 5.57 2.84 -45.65
C MET A 1 5.81 2.11 -46.99
N PRO A 2 6.75 2.46 -47.90
CA PRO A 2 6.89 1.71 -49.18
C PRO A 2 7.83 0.48 -49.12
N LEU A 3 8.60 0.31 -48.04
CA LEU A 3 9.52 -0.84 -47.88
C LEU A 3 8.81 -2.10 -47.33
N LEU A 4 7.74 -1.94 -46.55
CA LEU A 4 6.92 -3.07 -46.08
C LEU A 4 5.99 -3.61 -47.17
N SER A 5 5.50 -2.74 -48.07
CA SER A 5 4.60 -3.13 -49.16
C SER A 5 5.28 -3.98 -50.23
N ASN A 6 6.59 -3.76 -50.50
CA ASN A 6 7.36 -4.54 -51.47
C ASN A 6 7.87 -5.89 -50.94
N LEU A 7 7.85 -6.12 -49.62
CA LEU A 7 8.14 -7.44 -49.02
C LEU A 7 6.92 -8.36 -48.99
N LEU A 8 5.72 -7.78 -48.93
CA LEU A 8 4.44 -8.51 -48.99
C LEU A 8 4.00 -8.84 -50.43
N SER A 9 4.68 -8.31 -51.45
CA SER A 9 4.32 -8.49 -52.88
C SER A 9 5.08 -9.62 -53.60
N ARG A 10 5.99 -10.33 -52.92
CA ARG A 10 6.55 -11.59 -53.42
C ARG A 10 5.62 -12.71 -52.99
N ASP A 11 5.24 -13.60 -53.91
CA ASP A 11 4.47 -14.81 -53.62
C ASP A 11 5.21 -15.66 -52.56
N VAL A 12 4.93 -15.39 -51.29
CA VAL A 12 5.48 -16.16 -50.18
C VAL A 12 4.86 -17.55 -50.28
N PRO A 13 5.65 -18.61 -50.44
CA PRO A 13 5.11 -19.95 -50.60
C PRO A 13 4.27 -20.30 -49.37
N GLN A 14 3.07 -20.85 -49.56
CA GLN A 14 2.15 -21.20 -48.46
C GLN A 14 2.81 -22.06 -47.37
N ASN A 15 3.82 -22.86 -47.74
CA ASN A 15 4.62 -23.67 -46.81
C ASN A 15 5.45 -22.82 -45.83
N PHE A 16 5.86 -21.61 -46.20
CA PHE A 16 6.59 -20.68 -45.34
C PHE A 16 5.71 -20.18 -44.19
N TYR A 17 4.44 -19.82 -44.46
CA TYR A 17 3.50 -19.44 -43.40
C TYR A 17 3.19 -20.60 -42.44
N LYS A 18 3.08 -21.84 -42.95
CA LYS A 18 2.91 -23.03 -42.10
C LYS A 18 4.13 -23.27 -41.20
N PHE A 19 5.33 -23.14 -41.75
CA PHE A 19 6.57 -23.26 -40.99
C PHE A 19 6.70 -22.15 -39.94
N GLN A 20 6.45 -20.89 -40.32
CA GLN A 20 6.48 -19.75 -39.41
C GLN A 20 5.48 -19.90 -38.26
N PHE A 21 4.26 -20.36 -38.53
CA PHE A 21 3.26 -20.67 -37.51
C PHE A 21 3.76 -21.76 -36.55
N GLN A 22 4.30 -22.87 -37.06
CA GLN A 22 4.84 -23.95 -36.23
C GLN A 22 5.98 -23.47 -35.31
N VAL A 23 6.90 -22.65 -35.84
CA VAL A 23 8.01 -22.08 -35.07
C VAL A 23 7.49 -21.14 -33.98
N TYR A 24 6.57 -20.23 -34.30
CA TYR A 24 6.00 -19.32 -33.31
C TYR A 24 5.18 -20.04 -32.24
N SER A 25 4.40 -21.05 -32.61
CA SER A 25 3.71 -21.89 -31.63
C SER A 25 4.71 -22.61 -30.73
N GLY A 26 5.78 -23.19 -31.29
CA GLY A 26 6.84 -23.84 -30.51
C GLY A 26 7.50 -22.90 -29.51
N LEU A 27 7.91 -21.70 -29.94
CA LEU A 27 8.50 -20.68 -29.08
C LEU A 27 7.52 -20.20 -28.00
N PHE A 28 6.24 -20.04 -28.33
CA PHE A 28 5.21 -19.69 -27.37
C PHE A 28 5.05 -20.76 -26.29
N PHE A 29 5.00 -22.04 -26.65
CA PHE A 29 4.93 -23.13 -25.67
C PHE A 29 6.17 -23.21 -24.78
N ILE A 30 7.36 -22.99 -25.33
CA ILE A 30 8.61 -22.94 -24.55
C ILE A 30 8.55 -21.76 -23.57
N GLY A 31 8.13 -20.57 -24.01
CA GLY A 31 7.95 -19.40 -23.15
C GLY A 31 6.92 -19.64 -22.04
N LEU A 32 5.80 -20.30 -22.37
CA LEU A 32 4.76 -20.65 -21.40
C LEU A 32 5.24 -21.67 -20.36
N LEU A 33 6.01 -22.68 -20.77
CA LEU A 33 6.64 -23.62 -19.85
C LEU A 33 7.69 -22.92 -18.96
N GLY A 34 8.48 -22.01 -19.52
CA GLY A 34 9.43 -21.19 -18.77
C GLY A 34 8.75 -20.30 -17.74
N PHE A 35 7.61 -19.70 -18.10
CA PHE A 35 6.80 -18.90 -17.18
C PHE A 35 6.26 -19.72 -16.01
N LEU A 36 5.74 -20.92 -16.27
CA LEU A 36 5.30 -21.84 -15.20
C LEU A 36 6.47 -22.30 -14.33
N TYR A 37 7.67 -22.45 -14.91
CA TYR A 37 8.88 -22.84 -14.18
C TYR A 37 9.35 -21.76 -13.19
N LEU A 38 9.01 -20.48 -13.39
CA LEU A 38 9.30 -19.40 -12.41
C LEU A 38 8.63 -19.64 -11.06
N SER A 39 7.50 -20.33 -11.03
CA SER A 39 6.80 -20.72 -9.81
C SER A 39 7.51 -21.83 -9.02
N SER A 40 8.52 -22.48 -9.62
CA SER A 40 9.24 -23.55 -8.94
C SER A 40 10.04 -23.02 -7.74
N PRO A 41 10.11 -23.79 -6.63
CA PRO A 41 10.87 -23.40 -5.45
C PRO A 41 12.39 -23.35 -5.70
N ALA A 42 12.88 -23.88 -6.84
CA ALA A 42 14.27 -23.80 -7.24
C ALA A 42 14.67 -22.39 -7.72
N ILE A 43 13.72 -21.64 -8.28
CA ILE A 43 13.93 -20.26 -8.77
C ILE A 43 13.37 -19.26 -7.75
N SER A 44 12.15 -19.49 -7.28
CA SER A 44 11.48 -18.60 -6.33
C SER A 44 12.09 -18.77 -4.94
N ARG A 45 13.05 -17.89 -4.60
CA ARG A 45 13.66 -17.80 -3.27
C ARG A 45 12.71 -17.16 -2.25
N ARG A 46 11.50 -17.72 -2.07
CA ARG A 46 10.45 -17.29 -1.12
C ARG A 46 10.49 -15.77 -0.87
N THR A 47 10.57 -15.34 0.38
CA THR A 47 10.79 -13.95 0.80
C THR A 47 12.25 -13.79 1.22
N TYR A 48 13.14 -13.60 0.24
CA TYR A 48 14.52 -13.21 0.52
C TYR A 48 14.57 -11.72 0.81
N LEU A 49 15.14 -11.33 1.96
CA LEU A 49 15.54 -9.96 2.22
C LEU A 49 17.01 -9.80 1.90
N SER A 50 17.35 -8.78 1.11
CA SER A 50 18.75 -8.47 0.85
C SER A 50 19.43 -7.98 2.15
N GLU A 51 20.69 -8.36 2.38
CA GLU A 51 21.38 -7.98 3.64
C GLU A 51 21.57 -6.47 3.81
N ASN A 52 21.50 -5.73 2.69
CA ASN A 52 21.66 -4.28 2.62
C ASN A 52 20.33 -3.51 2.59
N ALA A 53 19.19 -4.20 2.49
CA ALA A 53 17.88 -3.57 2.55
C ALA A 53 17.19 -4.00 3.83
N LEU A 54 16.67 -3.03 4.57
CA LEU A 54 15.66 -3.22 5.62
C LEU A 54 15.97 -4.43 6.51
N SER A 55 16.72 -4.25 7.59
CA SER A 55 16.91 -5.32 8.58
C SER A 55 15.74 -5.34 9.59
N PRO A 56 14.61 -6.04 9.33
CA PRO A 56 13.55 -6.13 10.30
C PRO A 56 14.04 -6.84 11.55
N GLY A 57 13.80 -6.23 12.70
CA GLY A 57 13.96 -6.89 13.99
C GLY A 57 15.23 -6.54 14.77
N LEU A 58 16.04 -5.57 14.33
CA LEU A 58 17.22 -5.12 15.09
C LEU A 58 16.90 -4.11 16.21
N VAL A 59 15.75 -3.43 16.17
CA VAL A 59 15.42 -2.33 17.11
C VAL A 59 14.07 -2.53 17.78
N SER A 60 14.10 -2.69 19.12
CA SER A 60 12.90 -2.72 19.97
C SER A 60 12.27 -1.34 20.01
N SER A 61 11.04 -1.23 19.56
CA SER A 61 10.32 0.04 19.51
C SER A 61 9.42 0.18 20.74
N ASP A 62 9.63 1.22 21.55
CA ASP A 62 8.77 1.53 22.69
C ASP A 62 7.49 2.28 22.28
N LEU A 63 6.83 1.85 21.20
CA LEU A 63 5.57 2.45 20.73
C LEU A 63 4.41 1.76 21.45
N PHE A 64 3.96 2.34 22.56
CA PHE A 64 2.78 1.87 23.26
C PHE A 64 1.57 2.71 22.80
N LEU A 65 0.71 2.13 21.97
CA LEU A 65 -0.58 2.66 21.59
C LEU A 65 -1.65 2.06 22.53
N SER A 66 -2.14 2.87 23.45
CA SER A 66 -3.22 2.39 24.32
C SER A 66 -4.47 2.07 23.49
N VAL A 67 -4.94 0.83 23.57
CA VAL A 67 -6.19 0.38 22.93
C VAL A 67 -7.37 1.28 23.32
N GLU A 68 -7.38 1.81 24.56
CA GLU A 68 -8.39 2.75 25.01
C GLU A 68 -8.30 4.10 24.29
N HIS A 69 -7.09 4.58 24.05
CA HIS A 69 -6.84 5.80 23.31
C HIS A 69 -7.31 5.68 21.86
N ILE A 70 -6.98 4.58 21.17
CA ILE A 70 -7.46 4.36 19.80
C ILE A 70 -8.99 4.21 19.77
N ARG A 71 -9.61 3.51 20.74
CA ARG A 71 -11.08 3.45 20.83
C ARG A 71 -11.72 4.82 21.02
N HIS A 72 -11.09 5.69 21.81
CA HIS A 72 -11.54 7.07 21.97
C HIS A 72 -11.48 7.84 20.65
N ILE A 73 -10.35 7.77 19.93
CA ILE A 73 -10.17 8.37 18.61
C ILE A 73 -11.25 7.85 17.64
N MET A 74 -11.45 6.53 17.57
CA MET A 74 -12.50 5.93 16.73
C MET A 74 -13.90 6.43 17.08
N GLY A 75 -14.18 6.65 18.37
CA GLY A 75 -15.44 7.24 18.83
C GLY A 75 -15.69 8.62 18.24
N GLN A 76 -14.68 9.50 18.32
CA GLN A 76 -14.73 10.86 17.76
C GLN A 76 -14.81 10.86 16.22
N LEU A 77 -14.05 9.97 15.55
CA LEU A 77 -14.12 9.81 14.10
C LEU A 77 -15.52 9.35 13.65
N ARG A 78 -16.13 8.39 14.35
CA ARG A 78 -17.50 7.92 14.05
C ARG A 78 -18.52 9.06 14.16
N THR A 79 -18.40 9.92 15.16
CA THR A 79 -19.27 11.11 15.26
C THR A 79 -19.00 12.11 14.14
N GLY A 80 -17.72 12.29 13.75
CA GLY A 80 -17.32 13.15 12.64
C GLY A 80 -17.90 12.70 11.29
N PHE A 81 -17.84 11.40 11.00
CA PHE A 81 -18.46 10.83 9.80
C PHE A 81 -19.98 10.96 9.80
N LYS A 82 -20.65 10.79 10.95
CA LYS A 82 -22.11 10.96 11.06
C LYS A 82 -22.56 12.40 10.82
N ASN A 83 -21.77 13.36 11.30
CA ASN A 83 -22.08 14.79 11.21
C ASN A 83 -21.54 15.44 9.93
N ASN A 84 -20.86 14.67 9.06
CA ASN A 84 -20.23 15.14 7.83
C ASN A 84 -19.21 16.27 8.04
N ASN A 85 -18.53 16.29 9.19
CA ASN A 85 -17.49 17.26 9.57
C ASN A 85 -16.17 16.56 9.92
N ILE A 86 -15.90 15.42 9.27
CA ILE A 86 -14.73 14.59 9.54
C ILE A 86 -13.41 15.35 9.35
N SER A 87 -13.34 16.23 8.35
CA SER A 87 -12.15 17.05 8.06
C SER A 87 -11.80 17.95 9.24
N ASP A 88 -12.79 18.62 9.83
CA ASP A 88 -12.62 19.47 11.01
C ASP A 88 -12.18 18.64 12.23
N VAL A 89 -12.81 17.48 12.41
CA VAL A 89 -12.52 16.59 13.55
C VAL A 89 -11.08 16.10 13.50
N ILE A 90 -10.60 15.65 12.34
CA ILE A 90 -9.20 15.20 12.17
C ILE A 90 -8.24 16.37 12.39
N GLN A 91 -8.52 17.54 11.80
CA GLN A 91 -7.67 18.72 11.95
C GLN A 91 -7.56 19.15 13.42
N LEU A 92 -8.68 19.19 14.14
CA LEU A 92 -8.72 19.51 15.57
C LEU A 92 -7.87 18.52 16.38
N MET A 93 -8.04 17.21 16.15
CA MET A 93 -7.28 16.17 16.86
C MET A 93 -5.77 16.30 16.65
N LEU A 94 -5.32 16.66 15.44
CA LEU A 94 -3.91 16.90 15.16
C LEU A 94 -3.38 18.11 15.93
N ILE A 95 -4.10 19.24 15.88
CA ILE A 95 -3.71 20.49 16.54
C ILE A 95 -3.69 20.32 18.06
N GLU A 96 -4.69 19.66 18.65
CA GLU A 96 -4.76 19.38 20.10
C GLU A 96 -3.57 18.53 20.59
N ASN A 97 -2.99 17.71 19.71
CA ASN A 97 -1.80 16.90 20.00
C ASN A 97 -0.48 17.58 19.61
N GLY A 98 -0.50 18.87 19.24
CA GLY A 98 0.70 19.64 18.91
C GLY A 98 1.28 19.37 17.52
N ILE A 99 0.51 18.73 16.63
CA ILE A 99 0.92 18.42 15.25
C ILE A 99 0.39 19.51 14.32
N GLU A 100 1.22 19.97 13.39
CA GLU A 100 0.80 20.90 12.34
C GLU A 100 -0.28 20.25 11.46
N ALA A 101 -1.41 20.91 11.21
CA ALA A 101 -2.53 20.34 10.48
C ALA A 101 -3.13 21.33 9.48
N TYR A 102 -3.32 20.86 8.26
CA TYR A 102 -3.69 21.67 7.10
C TYR A 102 -4.78 20.98 6.29
N LYS A 103 -5.50 21.78 5.52
CA LYS A 103 -6.54 21.31 4.60
C LYS A 103 -6.22 21.77 3.19
N GLN A 104 -6.58 20.95 2.23
CA GLN A 104 -6.44 21.26 0.82
C GLN A 104 -7.76 20.96 0.12
N ASP A 105 -8.30 21.96 -0.56
CA ASP A 105 -9.46 21.81 -1.42
C ASP A 105 -9.08 20.99 -2.67
N VAL A 106 -9.77 19.86 -2.90
CA VAL A 106 -9.44 18.95 -4.00
C VAL A 106 -9.94 19.50 -5.35
N GLU A 107 -11.19 19.95 -5.42
CA GLU A 107 -11.71 20.79 -6.51
C GLU A 107 -13.16 21.19 -6.23
N ARG A 108 -13.58 22.38 -6.67
CA ARG A 108 -14.95 22.88 -6.56
C ARG A 108 -15.74 22.55 -7.83
N ASN A 109 -15.98 21.28 -8.12
CA ASN A 109 -16.90 20.92 -9.21
C ASN A 109 -18.37 21.09 -8.79
N SER A 110 -19.23 21.38 -9.76
CA SER A 110 -20.58 21.98 -9.70
C SER A 110 -21.67 21.30 -8.82
N THR A 111 -21.31 20.30 -8.03
CA THR A 111 -22.22 19.50 -7.18
C THR A 111 -22.25 19.93 -5.71
N ASN A 112 -21.62 21.06 -5.34
CA ASN A 112 -21.70 21.69 -4.02
C ASN A 112 -21.18 20.86 -2.82
N LYS A 113 -20.55 19.69 -3.04
CA LYS A 113 -19.82 18.97 -2.00
C LYS A 113 -18.34 19.31 -2.12
N GLN A 114 -17.84 20.11 -1.17
CA GLN A 114 -16.42 20.32 -0.99
C GLN A 114 -15.83 19.06 -0.38
N GLU A 115 -15.00 18.35 -1.15
CA GLU A 115 -14.16 17.27 -0.65
C GLU A 115 -12.79 17.86 -0.35
N GLU A 116 -12.40 17.81 0.92
CA GLU A 116 -11.15 18.39 1.44
C GLU A 116 -10.19 17.25 1.79
N ASN A 117 -8.97 17.33 1.27
CA ASN A 117 -7.88 16.53 1.81
C ASN A 117 -7.41 17.15 3.13
N ILE A 118 -7.09 16.31 4.11
CA ILE A 118 -6.48 16.74 5.36
C ILE A 118 -5.09 16.15 5.43
N TYR A 119 -4.11 16.95 5.82
CA TYR A 119 -2.78 16.44 6.09
C TYR A 119 -2.19 17.08 7.33
N GLY A 120 -1.34 16.35 8.03
CA GLY A 120 -0.57 16.86 9.15
C GLY A 120 0.91 16.53 9.00
N ILE A 121 1.76 17.37 9.60
CA ILE A 121 3.21 17.18 9.55
C ILE A 121 3.73 17.05 10.97
N VAL A 122 4.27 15.86 11.28
CA VAL A 122 5.01 15.60 12.50
C VAL A 122 6.47 15.91 12.25
N ARG A 123 6.95 17.04 12.80
CA ARG A 123 8.33 17.49 12.62
C ARG A 123 9.33 16.69 13.45
N ALA A 124 10.49 16.39 12.87
CA ALA A 124 11.64 15.82 13.55
C ALA A 124 12.29 16.87 14.48
N LEU A 125 12.71 16.44 15.68
CA LEU A 125 13.31 17.34 16.66
C LEU A 125 14.79 17.65 16.40
N ARG A 126 15.52 16.78 15.68
CA ARG A 126 17.00 16.80 15.63
C ARG A 126 17.64 17.17 14.30
N LEU A 127 16.90 17.18 13.19
CA LEU A 127 17.45 17.41 11.85
C LEU A 127 16.67 18.48 11.09
N ALA A 128 17.34 19.13 10.12
CA ALA A 128 16.67 19.94 9.13
C ALA A 128 15.66 19.06 8.39
N SER A 129 14.44 19.56 8.19
CA SER A 129 13.31 18.93 7.49
C SER A 129 13.62 18.66 6.00
N THR A 130 14.63 17.85 5.70
CA THR A 130 15.12 17.57 4.34
C THR A 130 14.50 16.33 3.74
N GLU A 131 14.10 15.39 4.60
CA GLU A 131 13.51 14.11 4.20
C GLU A 131 12.26 13.84 5.03
N SER A 132 11.32 13.11 4.44
CA SER A 132 10.09 12.71 5.09
C SER A 132 9.62 11.32 4.70
N ILE A 133 8.76 10.76 5.54
CA ILE A 133 7.99 9.53 5.28
C ILE A 133 6.52 9.90 5.30
N ILE A 134 5.69 9.21 4.52
CA ILE A 134 4.25 9.47 4.49
C ILE A 134 3.41 8.26 4.94
N LEU A 135 2.47 8.51 5.84
CA LEU A 135 1.42 7.58 6.21
C LEU A 135 0.10 8.06 5.62
N VAL A 136 -0.57 7.20 4.86
CA VAL A 136 -1.79 7.57 4.12
C VAL A 136 -2.96 6.74 4.62
N ALA A 137 -4.04 7.40 5.02
CA ALA A 137 -5.31 6.73 5.34
C ALA A 137 -6.46 7.47 4.63
N PRO A 138 -6.92 6.97 3.47
CA PRO A 138 -8.05 7.60 2.76
C PRO A 138 -9.30 7.62 3.64
N LEU A 139 -10.08 8.70 3.56
CA LEU A 139 -11.30 8.86 4.38
C LEU A 139 -12.32 7.75 4.07
N HIS A 140 -12.40 7.38 2.80
CA HIS A 140 -13.23 6.30 2.30
C HIS A 140 -12.37 5.30 1.52
N VAL A 141 -12.66 4.02 1.69
CA VAL A 141 -11.99 2.92 1.00
C VAL A 141 -13.00 2.21 0.12
N ARG A 142 -12.61 1.95 -1.13
CA ARG A 142 -13.35 1.09 -2.05
C ARG A 142 -13.31 -0.37 -1.58
N ILE A 143 -14.48 -0.96 -1.35
CA ILE A 143 -14.60 -2.39 -1.04
C ILE A 143 -14.92 -3.15 -2.33
N GLN A 144 -14.19 -4.24 -2.56
CA GLN A 144 -14.44 -5.19 -3.65
C GLN A 144 -15.71 -6.02 -3.38
N THR A 145 -16.87 -5.38 -3.36
CA THR A 145 -18.18 -6.05 -3.41
C THR A 145 -18.77 -5.95 -4.81
N LYS A 146 -19.78 -6.78 -5.11
CA LYS A 146 -20.51 -6.77 -6.39
C LYS A 146 -21.07 -5.40 -6.79
N SER A 147 -21.19 -4.47 -5.83
CA SER A 147 -21.75 -3.12 -6.01
C SER A 147 -20.74 -1.97 -5.86
N GLN A 148 -19.42 -2.23 -5.80
CA GLN A 148 -18.38 -1.19 -5.70
C GLN A 148 -18.70 -0.10 -4.66
N GLN A 149 -18.93 -0.52 -3.42
CA GLN A 149 -19.32 0.39 -2.33
C GLN A 149 -18.10 1.01 -1.66
N TYR A 150 -18.20 2.29 -1.33
CA TYR A 150 -17.24 3.01 -0.50
C TYR A 150 -17.65 2.90 0.97
N LYS A 151 -16.67 2.71 1.84
CA LYS A 151 -16.87 2.67 3.29
C LYS A 151 -15.87 3.54 4.01
N ALA A 152 -16.30 4.18 5.09
CA ALA A 152 -15.44 4.99 5.95
C ALA A 152 -14.31 4.15 6.56
N ASN A 153 -13.07 4.62 6.42
CA ASN A 153 -11.85 3.97 6.90
C ASN A 153 -11.51 4.36 8.35
N ILE A 154 -12.49 4.26 9.24
CA ILE A 154 -12.33 4.74 10.62
C ILE A 154 -11.14 4.09 11.32
N PHE A 155 -10.94 2.79 11.10
CA PHE A 155 -9.86 2.04 11.73
C PHE A 155 -8.49 2.48 11.18
N GLY A 156 -8.32 2.58 9.86
CA GLY A 156 -7.05 3.03 9.26
C GLY A 156 -6.68 4.46 9.66
N ILE A 157 -7.66 5.38 9.71
CA ILE A 157 -7.47 6.76 10.15
C ILE A 157 -7.06 6.80 11.63
N ALA A 158 -7.75 6.05 12.48
CA ALA A 158 -7.46 6.03 13.92
C ALA A 158 -6.04 5.54 14.22
N HIS A 159 -5.56 4.51 13.53
CA HIS A 159 -4.19 4.01 13.71
C HIS A 159 -3.15 5.00 13.15
N THR A 160 -3.42 5.62 12.01
CA THR A 160 -2.53 6.65 11.45
C THR A 160 -2.36 7.83 12.42
N LEU A 161 -3.46 8.30 13.01
CA LEU A 161 -3.44 9.34 14.04
C LEU A 161 -2.70 8.88 15.30
N ALA A 162 -3.01 7.69 15.82
CA ALA A 162 -2.38 7.16 17.02
C ALA A 162 -0.85 6.99 16.85
N ILE A 163 -0.41 6.47 15.71
CA ILE A 163 1.01 6.37 15.33
C ILE A 163 1.62 7.78 15.29
N GLY A 164 0.96 8.74 14.63
CA GLY A 164 1.40 10.13 14.57
C GLY A 164 1.59 10.77 15.95
N PHE A 165 0.60 10.62 16.84
CA PHE A 165 0.66 11.14 18.21
C PHE A 165 1.76 10.49 19.04
N ALA A 166 1.94 9.18 18.89
CA ALA A 166 2.97 8.45 19.61
C ALA A 166 4.37 8.82 19.12
N LEU A 167 4.57 8.99 17.81
CA LEU A 167 5.86 9.38 17.21
C LEU A 167 6.22 10.84 17.47
N HIS A 168 5.24 11.75 17.50
CA HIS A 168 5.47 13.16 17.84
C HIS A 168 6.16 13.33 19.22
N ARG A 169 5.91 12.40 20.15
CA ARG A 169 6.51 12.42 21.50
C ARG A 169 7.91 11.79 21.57
N LYS A 170 8.42 11.21 20.47
CA LYS A 170 9.71 10.49 20.49
C LYS A 170 10.86 11.42 20.07
N PRO A 171 11.89 11.60 20.93
CA PRO A 171 12.97 12.56 20.68
C PRO A 171 14.06 12.08 19.72
N TYR A 172 14.04 10.81 19.30
CA TYR A 172 15.05 10.19 18.43
C TYR A 172 14.67 10.18 16.95
N MET A 173 13.50 10.73 16.60
CA MET A 173 13.01 10.75 15.23
C MET A 173 13.87 11.69 14.36
N SER A 174 14.30 11.20 13.19
CA SER A 174 15.27 11.88 12.32
C SER A 174 14.68 12.48 11.03
N LYS A 175 13.48 12.05 10.61
CA LYS A 175 12.82 12.51 9.37
C LYS A 175 11.35 12.84 9.62
N ASP A 176 10.86 13.89 8.99
CA ASP A 176 9.48 14.33 9.17
C ASP A 176 8.48 13.24 8.75
N ILE A 177 7.32 13.20 9.40
CA ILE A 177 6.25 12.27 9.04
C ILE A 177 5.05 13.05 8.57
N ILE A 178 4.65 12.82 7.33
CA ILE A 178 3.43 13.36 6.75
C ILE A 178 2.31 12.36 7.04
N LEU A 179 1.23 12.82 7.66
CA LEU A 179 -0.01 12.08 7.83
C LEU A 179 -1.00 12.61 6.80
N LEU A 180 -1.42 11.81 5.82
CA LEU A 180 -2.31 12.24 4.75
C LEU A 180 -3.64 11.48 4.80
N PHE A 181 -4.73 12.23 4.78
CA PHE A 181 -6.11 11.74 4.82
C PHE A 181 -6.89 12.26 3.59
N PRO A 182 -6.77 11.59 2.43
CA PRO A 182 -7.42 12.05 1.21
C PRO A 182 -8.92 11.73 1.18
N ALA A 183 -9.75 12.67 0.74
CA ALA A 183 -11.21 12.50 0.69
C ALA A 183 -11.67 11.55 -0.43
N ALA A 184 -11.07 11.69 -1.62
CA ALA A 184 -11.42 10.95 -2.83
C ALA A 184 -10.37 9.86 -3.18
N GLN A 185 -9.89 9.12 -2.18
CA GLN A 185 -8.90 8.04 -2.29
C GLN A 185 -7.78 8.37 -3.31
N GLU A 186 -7.78 7.81 -4.52
CA GLU A 186 -6.74 8.04 -5.54
C GLU A 186 -6.76 9.46 -6.13
N TYR A 187 -7.92 10.05 -6.39
CA TYR A 187 -8.02 11.40 -6.98
C TYR A 187 -7.55 12.46 -5.99
N GLY A 188 -8.03 12.40 -4.75
CA GLY A 188 -7.59 13.30 -3.69
C GLY A 188 -6.08 13.21 -3.47
N THR A 189 -5.54 11.99 -3.47
CA THR A 189 -4.09 11.76 -3.38
C THR A 189 -3.33 12.40 -4.55
N ARG A 190 -3.83 12.28 -5.78
CA ARG A 190 -3.21 12.88 -6.97
C ARG A 190 -3.14 14.40 -6.85
N VAL A 191 -4.25 15.05 -6.48
CA VAL A 191 -4.30 16.51 -6.30
C VAL A 191 -3.32 16.98 -5.22
N TRP A 192 -3.21 16.23 -4.12
CA TRP A 192 -2.24 16.54 -3.08
C TRP A 192 -0.79 16.39 -3.57
N LEU A 193 -0.47 15.31 -4.28
CA LEU A 193 0.87 15.08 -4.83
C LEU A 193 1.25 16.12 -5.89
N ASP A 194 0.32 16.46 -6.78
CA ASP A 194 0.54 17.47 -7.82
C ASP A 194 0.88 18.84 -7.19
N ALA A 195 0.21 19.21 -6.09
CA ALA A 195 0.51 20.41 -5.33
C ALA A 195 1.82 20.30 -4.54
N TYR A 196 2.10 19.13 -3.95
CA TYR A 196 3.33 18.90 -3.17
C TYR A 196 4.59 19.03 -4.03
N PHE A 197 4.56 18.53 -5.28
CA PHE A 197 5.68 18.60 -6.22
C PHE A 197 5.63 19.81 -7.17
N ASN A 198 4.64 20.70 -7.03
CA ASN A 198 4.41 21.84 -7.94
C ASN A 198 4.35 21.44 -9.43
N ASN A 199 3.79 20.26 -9.73
CA ASN A 199 3.71 19.72 -11.08
C ASN A 199 2.56 20.32 -11.89
N ASN A 200 1.52 20.82 -11.21
CA ASN A 200 0.35 21.39 -11.85
C ASN A 200 0.22 22.88 -11.50
N PRO A 201 0.32 23.81 -12.45
CA PRO A 201 0.19 25.25 -12.17
C PRO A 201 -1.23 25.64 -11.74
N TYR A 202 -2.22 24.77 -11.92
CA TYR A 202 -3.61 24.99 -11.52
C TYR A 202 -3.93 24.44 -10.11
N SER A 203 -3.04 23.65 -9.50
CA SER A 203 -3.27 23.18 -8.13
C SER A 203 -3.02 24.32 -7.14
N LEU A 204 -3.90 24.45 -6.15
CA LEU A 204 -3.70 25.37 -5.03
C LEU A 204 -2.39 24.98 -4.29
N PRO A 205 -1.54 25.96 -3.93
CA PRO A 205 -0.32 25.68 -3.19
C PRO A 205 -0.65 25.11 -1.82
N LEU A 206 0.22 24.23 -1.30
CA LEU A 206 0.09 23.72 0.05
C LEU A 206 0.54 24.78 1.06
N ASP A 207 -0.20 24.92 2.15
CA ASP A 207 0.14 25.81 3.26
C ASP A 207 1.48 25.46 3.91
N ALA A 208 1.84 24.18 3.93
CA ALA A 208 3.13 23.71 4.44
C ALA A 208 3.65 22.49 3.67
N HIS A 209 4.97 22.38 3.65
CA HIS A 209 5.69 21.24 3.09
C HIS A 209 6.59 20.61 4.15
N ALA A 210 6.81 19.30 3.99
CA ALA A 210 7.92 18.58 4.62
C ALA A 210 9.02 18.32 3.59
N GLY A 211 10.18 17.84 4.04
CA GLY A 211 11.27 17.42 3.16
C GLY A 211 10.91 16.28 2.20
N SER A 212 11.82 15.92 1.30
CA SER A 212 11.62 14.93 0.24
C SER A 212 11.03 13.61 0.75
N ILE A 213 9.91 13.17 0.16
CA ILE A 213 9.25 11.93 0.55
C ILE A 213 10.06 10.74 0.05
N GLN A 214 10.59 9.94 0.97
CA GLN A 214 11.42 8.78 0.63
C GLN A 214 10.57 7.52 0.41
N ALA A 215 9.63 7.28 1.33
CA ALA A 215 8.73 6.13 1.28
C ALA A 215 7.44 6.40 2.03
N GLY A 216 6.49 5.48 1.91
CA GLY A 216 5.28 5.54 2.70
C GLY A 216 4.52 4.24 2.83
N LEU A 217 3.47 4.31 3.63
CA LEU A 217 2.57 3.19 3.90
C LEU A 217 1.13 3.68 3.88
N ALA A 218 0.28 2.96 3.15
CA ALA A 218 -1.14 3.25 3.11
C ALA A 218 -1.93 2.24 3.96
N LEU A 219 -2.78 2.72 4.87
CA LEU A 219 -3.61 1.92 5.76
C LEU A 219 -5.08 1.96 5.32
N GLU A 220 -5.55 0.90 4.67
CA GLU A 220 -6.93 0.75 4.19
C GLU A 220 -7.66 -0.33 5.01
N PHE A 221 -8.23 0.04 6.17
CA PHE A 221 -8.92 -0.87 7.06
C PHE A 221 -10.42 -0.51 7.18
N PRO A 222 -11.26 -1.01 6.26
CA PRO A 222 -12.69 -0.71 6.28
C PRO A 222 -13.45 -1.37 7.45
N HIS A 223 -12.81 -2.26 8.21
CA HIS A 223 -13.42 -3.00 9.31
C HIS A 223 -12.50 -3.04 10.54
N GLU A 224 -13.09 -2.95 11.74
CA GLU A 224 -12.35 -3.08 13.02
C GLU A 224 -11.97 -4.51 13.36
N LYS A 225 -12.62 -5.47 12.69
CA LYS A 225 -12.33 -6.90 12.77
C LYS A 225 -12.07 -7.38 11.36
N PHE A 226 -10.89 -7.93 11.13
CA PHE A 226 -10.47 -8.54 9.87
C PHE A 226 -9.71 -9.83 10.17
N TYR A 227 -9.55 -10.68 9.16
CA TYR A 227 -8.96 -12.02 9.31
C TYR A 227 -7.57 -12.13 8.68
N SER A 228 -7.26 -11.25 7.73
CA SER A 228 -5.96 -11.19 7.08
C SER A 228 -5.65 -9.77 6.61
N ILE A 229 -4.36 -9.48 6.43
CA ILE A 229 -3.88 -8.28 5.77
C ILE A 229 -3.55 -8.63 4.32
N ASP A 230 -4.35 -8.10 3.39
CA ASP A 230 -4.11 -8.19 1.95
C ASP A 230 -3.13 -7.07 1.55
N LEU A 231 -1.98 -7.48 1.04
CA LEU A 231 -0.94 -6.57 0.58
C LEU A 231 -1.24 -6.19 -0.87
N ARG A 232 -1.47 -4.90 -1.09
CA ARG A 232 -1.72 -4.31 -2.40
C ARG A 232 -0.51 -3.49 -2.82
N HIS A 233 -0.03 -3.77 -4.03
CA HIS A 233 1.25 -3.23 -4.54
C HIS A 233 1.23 -2.92 -6.04
N ASN A 234 0.10 -3.09 -6.73
CA ASN A 234 0.04 -2.80 -8.15
C ASN A 234 -0.08 -1.30 -8.40
N GLY A 235 0.95 -0.72 -9.00
CA GLY A 235 0.95 0.65 -9.45
C GLY A 235 0.30 0.85 -10.82
N ILE A 236 0.14 2.13 -11.16
CA ILE A 236 -0.39 2.56 -12.46
C ILE A 236 0.56 2.11 -13.58
N ASN A 237 0.03 1.63 -14.70
CA ASN A 237 0.81 1.15 -15.85
C ASN A 237 1.82 0.04 -15.53
N GLY A 238 1.52 -0.79 -14.52
CA GLY A 238 2.35 -1.93 -14.17
C GLY A 238 3.60 -1.59 -13.35
N GLN A 239 3.64 -0.41 -12.73
CA GLN A 239 4.69 -0.07 -11.76
C GLN A 239 4.58 -0.96 -10.53
N LEU A 240 5.73 -1.33 -9.96
CA LEU A 240 5.83 -2.15 -8.76
C LEU A 240 6.76 -1.46 -7.75
N PRO A 241 6.45 -1.51 -6.44
CA PRO A 241 7.37 -1.07 -5.41
C PRO A 241 8.55 -2.02 -5.31
N ASN A 242 9.55 -1.64 -4.52
CA ASN A 242 10.65 -2.51 -4.18
C ASN A 242 10.13 -3.78 -3.48
N LEU A 243 10.66 -4.94 -3.88
CA LEU A 243 10.30 -6.25 -3.34
C LEU A 243 10.68 -6.37 -1.86
N ASP A 244 11.77 -5.72 -1.43
CA ASP A 244 12.23 -5.76 -0.04
C ASP A 244 11.19 -5.16 0.92
N LEU A 245 10.44 -4.16 0.46
CA LEU A 245 9.33 -3.55 1.20
C LEU A 245 8.22 -4.58 1.47
N ILE A 246 7.78 -5.28 0.42
CA ILE A 246 6.74 -6.32 0.51
C ILE A 246 7.22 -7.45 1.43
N ASN A 247 8.44 -7.94 1.21
CA ASN A 247 9.02 -9.04 1.99
C ASN A 247 9.13 -8.68 3.48
N THR A 248 9.48 -7.43 3.78
CA THR A 248 9.59 -6.96 5.16
C THR A 248 8.22 -6.94 5.84
N VAL A 249 7.14 -6.53 5.17
CA VAL A 249 5.79 -6.61 5.76
C VAL A 249 5.37 -8.05 6.00
N VAL A 250 5.60 -8.92 5.02
CA VAL A 250 5.24 -10.34 5.16
C VAL A 250 5.97 -10.95 6.36
N HIS A 251 7.27 -10.68 6.53
CA HIS A 251 8.04 -11.11 7.70
C HIS A 251 7.54 -10.53 9.02
N LEU A 252 7.17 -9.26 9.07
CA LEU A 252 6.64 -8.63 10.29
C LEU A 252 5.27 -9.20 10.67
N CYS A 253 4.41 -9.46 9.69
CA CYS A 253 3.11 -10.06 9.95
C CYS A 253 3.25 -11.50 10.42
N ASP A 254 4.11 -12.30 9.79
CA ASP A 254 4.38 -13.69 10.17
C ASP A 254 4.93 -13.78 11.61
N LYS A 255 5.91 -12.93 11.95
CA LYS A 255 6.48 -12.84 13.31
C LYS A 255 5.43 -12.57 14.38
N ASN A 256 4.38 -11.82 14.05
CA ASN A 256 3.28 -11.47 14.95
C ASN A 256 2.04 -12.35 14.74
N SER A 257 2.16 -13.48 14.02
CA SER A 257 1.06 -14.44 13.77
C SER A 257 -0.17 -13.81 13.10
N ILE A 258 0.05 -12.83 12.21
CA ILE A 258 -0.98 -12.24 11.35
C ILE A 258 -0.92 -12.88 9.97
N ALA A 259 -2.06 -13.40 9.51
CA ALA A 259 -2.18 -13.91 8.15
C ALA A 259 -2.03 -12.78 7.12
N THR A 260 -1.12 -12.96 6.18
CA THR A 260 -0.96 -12.08 5.02
C THR A 260 -1.48 -12.74 3.76
N THR A 261 -2.06 -11.95 2.87
CA THR A 261 -2.54 -12.40 1.57
C THR A 261 -1.99 -11.49 0.48
N LEU A 262 -1.77 -12.07 -0.70
CA LEU A 262 -1.48 -11.36 -1.95
C LEU A 262 -2.57 -11.78 -2.94
N TYR A 263 -3.40 -10.83 -3.38
CA TYR A 263 -4.55 -11.10 -4.25
C TYR A 263 -5.51 -12.17 -3.68
N SER A 264 -5.81 -12.07 -2.39
CA SER A 264 -6.61 -13.08 -1.64
C SER A 264 -6.01 -14.50 -1.64
N VAL A 265 -4.75 -14.67 -2.03
CA VAL A 265 -4.00 -15.91 -1.86
C VAL A 265 -3.13 -15.76 -0.63
N TYR A 266 -3.31 -16.63 0.36
CA TYR A 266 -2.50 -16.63 1.59
C TYR A 266 -1.01 -16.68 1.26
N THR A 267 -0.17 -15.94 1.99
CA THR A 267 1.28 -16.04 1.87
C THR A 267 1.77 -16.74 3.12
N ASP A 268 2.39 -17.92 2.93
CA ASP A 268 2.95 -18.68 4.04
C ASP A 268 4.48 -18.68 3.93
N LEU A 269 5.15 -18.36 5.03
CA LEU A 269 6.60 -18.49 5.16
C LEU A 269 7.02 -19.89 5.59
N SER A 270 6.07 -20.70 6.10
CA SER A 270 6.33 -22.04 6.61
C SER A 270 6.91 -22.97 5.53
N THR A 271 7.81 -23.85 5.95
CA THR A 271 8.52 -24.79 5.05
C THR A 271 7.77 -26.08 4.79
N ASN A 272 6.63 -26.29 5.44
CA ASN A 272 6.05 -27.62 5.62
C ASN A 272 4.93 -27.96 4.62
N GLU A 273 4.62 -27.08 3.68
CA GLU A 273 3.63 -27.32 2.63
C GLU A 273 4.11 -28.36 1.60
N PRO A 274 3.27 -29.32 1.19
CA PRO A 274 3.63 -30.27 0.15
C PRO A 274 3.88 -29.55 -1.18
N PHE A 275 4.87 -30.04 -1.93
CA PHE A 275 5.37 -29.42 -3.16
C PHE A 275 4.27 -29.06 -4.18
N ILE A 276 3.26 -29.94 -4.34
CA ILE A 276 2.15 -29.72 -5.28
C ILE A 276 1.30 -28.51 -4.85
N ASN A 277 0.96 -28.39 -3.57
CA ASN A 277 0.19 -27.26 -3.05
C ASN A 277 0.98 -25.96 -3.20
N TYR A 278 2.28 -25.98 -2.91
CA TYR A 278 3.16 -24.83 -3.13
C TYR A 278 3.12 -24.35 -4.58
N ILE A 279 3.30 -25.25 -5.56
CA ILE A 279 3.28 -24.89 -6.98
C ILE A 279 1.91 -24.36 -7.40
N LEU A 280 0.82 -25.03 -7.02
CA LEU A 280 -0.55 -24.57 -7.36
C LEU A 280 -0.82 -23.17 -6.79
N LYS A 281 -0.41 -22.94 -5.55
CA LYS A 281 -0.56 -21.65 -4.87
C LYS A 281 0.30 -20.58 -5.52
N SER A 282 1.59 -20.83 -5.71
CA SER A 282 2.53 -19.87 -6.30
C SER A 282 2.21 -19.56 -7.76
N THR A 283 1.81 -20.56 -8.57
CA THR A 283 1.35 -20.33 -9.95
C THR A 283 0.08 -19.49 -9.99
N ARG A 284 -0.86 -19.74 -9.07
CA ARG A 284 -2.08 -18.93 -8.94
C ARG A 284 -1.74 -17.49 -8.57
N THR A 285 -0.90 -17.26 -7.56
CA THR A 285 -0.48 -15.91 -7.16
C THR A 285 0.24 -15.20 -8.30
N LEU A 286 1.16 -15.87 -8.98
CA LEU A 286 1.91 -15.32 -10.12
C LEU A 286 0.96 -14.96 -11.27
N LEU A 287 0.04 -15.84 -11.64
CA LEU A 287 -0.93 -15.58 -12.69
C LEU A 287 -1.86 -14.41 -12.35
N LEU A 288 -2.37 -14.37 -11.11
CA LEU A 288 -3.22 -13.26 -10.64
C LEU A 288 -2.45 -11.94 -10.63
N ASN A 289 -1.19 -11.94 -10.20
CA ASN A 289 -0.32 -10.76 -10.27
C ASN A 289 -0.17 -10.28 -11.72
N VAL A 290 0.21 -11.16 -12.64
CA VAL A 290 0.37 -10.78 -14.06
C VAL A 290 -0.94 -10.29 -14.68
N LEU A 291 -2.07 -10.94 -14.40
CA LEU A 291 -3.38 -10.54 -14.93
C LEU A 291 -3.83 -9.18 -14.38
N THR A 292 -3.63 -8.93 -13.09
CA THR A 292 -3.97 -7.66 -12.47
C THR A 292 -3.04 -6.54 -12.92
N LEU A 293 -1.74 -6.80 -13.03
CA LEU A 293 -0.75 -5.86 -13.54
C LEU A 293 -1.00 -5.51 -15.01
N ALA A 294 -1.42 -6.48 -15.81
CA ALA A 294 -1.76 -6.29 -17.22
C ALA A 294 -2.97 -5.34 -17.43
N THR A 295 -3.82 -5.15 -16.41
CA THR A 295 -4.89 -4.14 -16.49
C THR A 295 -4.35 -2.71 -16.49
N GLY A 296 -3.14 -2.50 -15.95
CA GLY A 296 -2.54 -1.17 -15.78
C GLY A 296 -3.23 -0.27 -14.74
N ILE A 297 -4.23 -0.79 -14.03
CA ILE A 297 -5.01 -0.06 -13.02
C ILE A 297 -4.37 -0.29 -11.64
N SER A 298 -4.26 0.79 -10.86
CA SER A 298 -3.82 0.73 -9.47
C SER A 298 -4.87 0.05 -8.57
N ASP A 299 -4.42 -0.82 -7.68
CA ASP A 299 -5.28 -1.54 -6.71
C ASP A 299 -5.48 -0.78 -5.39
N GLY A 300 -4.71 0.29 -5.14
CA GLY A 300 -4.91 1.21 -4.01
C GLY A 300 -4.31 2.61 -4.23
N VAL A 301 -4.25 3.40 -3.16
CA VAL A 301 -3.69 4.78 -3.22
C VAL A 301 -2.19 4.81 -3.53
N HIS A 302 -1.45 3.76 -3.20
CA HIS A 302 0.01 3.69 -3.40
C HIS A 302 0.43 3.82 -4.87
N GLY A 303 -0.40 3.41 -5.83
CA GLY A 303 -0.06 3.57 -7.25
C GLY A 303 0.10 5.02 -7.69
N GLN A 304 -0.55 5.97 -7.00
CA GLN A 304 -0.29 7.40 -7.23
C GLN A 304 1.10 7.81 -6.75
N PHE A 305 1.60 7.23 -5.65
CA PHE A 305 2.94 7.50 -5.12
C PHE A 305 4.05 6.87 -5.96
N LEU A 306 3.82 5.65 -6.47
CA LEU A 306 4.77 4.98 -7.37
C LEU A 306 5.04 5.77 -8.65
N HIS A 307 4.02 6.50 -9.15
CA HIS A 307 4.20 7.41 -10.28
C HIS A 307 5.25 8.49 -10.03
N TYR A 308 5.35 8.95 -8.78
CA TYR A 308 6.32 9.92 -8.29
C TYR A 308 7.64 9.29 -7.81
N ARG A 309 7.84 7.98 -8.04
CA ARG A 309 8.99 7.20 -7.55
C ARG A 309 9.12 7.15 -6.02
N ILE A 310 8.00 7.33 -5.32
CA ILE A 310 7.94 7.13 -3.87
C ILE A 310 7.56 5.67 -3.63
N GLU A 311 8.39 4.95 -2.89
CA GLU A 311 8.12 3.55 -2.56
C GLU A 311 6.97 3.46 -1.56
N MET A 312 5.87 2.82 -1.95
CA MET A 312 4.69 2.66 -1.09
C MET A 312 3.95 1.37 -1.38
N ILE A 313 3.37 0.81 -0.33
CA ILE A 313 2.43 -0.32 -0.37
C ILE A 313 1.17 0.01 0.41
N THR A 314 0.06 -0.64 0.07
CA THR A 314 -1.20 -0.52 0.80
C THR A 314 -1.47 -1.79 1.60
N LEU A 315 -1.73 -1.64 2.90
CA LEU A 315 -2.22 -2.69 3.77
C LEU A 315 -3.74 -2.64 3.78
N PHE A 316 -4.40 -3.69 3.27
CA PHE A 316 -5.85 -3.77 3.25
C PHE A 316 -6.36 -4.82 4.24
N GLY A 317 -7.28 -4.42 5.14
CA GLY A 317 -7.89 -5.34 6.09
C GLY A 317 -8.99 -6.20 5.46
N SER A 318 -8.69 -7.46 5.13
CA SER A 318 -9.64 -8.38 4.48
C SER A 318 -10.52 -9.14 5.47
N LEU A 319 -11.80 -9.28 5.13
CA LEU A 319 -12.76 -10.13 5.85
C LEU A 319 -12.73 -11.58 5.39
N ASP A 320 -11.97 -11.91 4.35
CA ASP A 320 -11.91 -13.26 3.82
C ASP A 320 -11.33 -14.21 4.87
N LYS A 321 -12.16 -15.18 5.28
CA LYS A 321 -11.79 -16.20 6.24
C LYS A 321 -10.99 -17.28 5.53
N HIS A 322 -9.69 -17.28 5.74
CA HIS A 322 -8.87 -18.45 5.45
C HIS A 322 -8.92 -19.38 6.67
N HIS A 323 -9.98 -20.20 6.73
CA HIS A 323 -10.27 -21.11 7.86
C HIS A 323 -9.10 -22.02 8.26
N GLU A 324 -8.17 -22.27 7.33
CA GLU A 324 -6.97 -23.09 7.52
C GLU A 324 -5.87 -22.37 8.30
N TYR A 325 -5.81 -21.03 8.27
CA TYR A 325 -4.69 -20.26 8.80
C TYR A 325 -5.09 -19.22 9.87
N GLN A 326 -6.32 -18.69 9.84
CA GLN A 326 -6.80 -17.74 10.84
C GLN A 326 -8.28 -17.96 11.16
N THR A 327 -8.56 -18.52 12.34
CA THR A 327 -9.92 -18.90 12.79
C THR A 327 -10.62 -17.80 13.58
N SER A 328 -9.86 -16.96 14.27
CA SER A 328 -10.36 -15.80 15.02
C SER A 328 -10.06 -14.49 14.28
N PRO A 329 -10.94 -13.47 14.39
CA PRO A 329 -10.61 -12.16 13.85
C PRO A 329 -9.39 -11.62 14.58
N ILE A 330 -8.49 -11.00 13.83
CA ILE A 330 -7.33 -10.28 14.36
C ILE A 330 -7.88 -9.22 15.29
N THR A 331 -7.53 -9.36 16.57
CA THR A 331 -7.94 -8.36 17.56
C THR A 331 -7.13 -7.11 17.35
N MET A 332 -7.72 -5.97 17.73
CA MET A 332 -7.04 -4.68 17.75
C MET A 332 -5.64 -4.77 18.37
N ARG A 333 -5.48 -5.53 19.47
CA ARG A 333 -4.17 -5.79 20.10
C ARG A 333 -3.17 -6.54 19.24
N ALA A 334 -3.60 -7.50 18.43
CA ALA A 334 -2.68 -8.23 17.56
C ALA A 334 -2.26 -7.38 16.35
N PHE A 335 -3.17 -6.55 15.85
CA PHE A 335 -2.85 -5.54 14.84
C PHE A 335 -1.95 -4.45 15.39
N ASP A 336 -2.26 -3.98 16.60
CA ASP A 336 -1.39 -3.15 17.41
C ASP A 336 -0.06 -3.88 17.53
N ASP A 337 0.07 -5.16 17.88
CA ASP A 337 1.36 -5.89 17.89
C ASP A 337 2.07 -5.94 16.51
N VAL A 338 1.39 -5.86 15.37
CA VAL A 338 2.08 -5.68 14.06
C VAL A 338 2.57 -4.26 13.85
N ILE A 339 1.90 -3.27 14.44
CA ILE A 339 2.26 -1.85 14.45
C ILE A 339 3.19 -1.48 15.63
N GLU A 340 3.14 -2.21 16.74
CA GLU A 340 3.65 -1.92 18.10
C GLU A 340 4.61 -2.97 18.63
N GLY A 341 4.40 -4.25 18.26
CA GLY A 341 4.95 -5.47 18.85
C GLY A 341 6.43 -5.45 19.14
N LYS A 342 7.03 -6.52 19.62
CA LYS A 342 8.37 -6.39 20.20
C LYS A 342 9.53 -6.05 19.22
N ASN A 343 9.25 -5.68 17.95
CA ASN A 343 10.06 -4.89 16.99
C ASN A 343 9.23 -4.41 15.75
N PRO A 344 8.59 -3.21 15.71
CA PRO A 344 7.80 -2.81 14.54
C PRO A 344 7.63 -1.29 14.47
N ILE A 345 8.72 -0.57 14.67
CA ILE A 345 8.96 0.59 13.85
C ILE A 345 10.18 0.26 12.99
N CYS A 346 10.49 -0.99 12.64
CA CYS A 346 11.52 -1.23 11.61
C CYS A 346 11.11 -0.67 10.24
N PHE A 347 9.79 -0.57 9.96
CA PHE A 347 9.32 -0.01 8.69
C PHE A 347 9.58 1.49 8.57
N LEU A 348 9.30 2.24 9.64
CA LEU A 348 9.61 3.66 9.71
C LEU A 348 11.09 3.87 10.06
N PHE A 349 11.72 3.11 10.96
CA PHE A 349 13.15 3.21 11.32
C PHE A 349 14.12 2.87 10.21
N VAL A 350 13.85 1.90 9.34
CA VAL A 350 14.75 1.72 8.20
C VAL A 350 14.73 2.95 7.29
N PHE A 351 13.59 3.65 7.23
CA PHE A 351 13.53 4.97 6.61
C PHE A 351 13.78 6.12 7.60
N LEU A 352 13.99 5.94 8.91
CA LEU A 352 14.28 6.98 9.92
C LEU A 352 15.69 6.83 10.52
N GLU A 353 16.52 5.92 10.02
CA GLU A 353 17.98 5.93 10.26
C GLU A 353 18.71 6.65 9.13
#